data_AF-A0A250IE97-F1
#
_entry.id   AF-A0A250IE97-F1
#
_cell.length_a   1.000
_cell.length_b   1.000
_cell.length_c   1.000
_cell.angle_alpha   90.00
_cell.angle_beta   90.00
_cell.angle_gamma   90.00
#
_symmetry.space_group_name_H-M   'P 1'
#
loop_
_entity.id
_entity.type
_entity.pdbx_description
1 polymer ?
#
loop_
_entity_poly.entity_id
_entity_poly.type
_entity_poly.pdbx_seq_one_letter_code
_entity_poly.pdbx_strand_id
1 'polypeptide(L)'
;MKKQLLSAVVLCALGLVGCGVEDPPTTPTPTNPNDGPKYNTQAKINAALAGKTLVMTGADIPSFPNGYDEDINYGQATQCYQSVTMTVEGEQLYKVTSVLGTLLNAPKVGDKGECDHDAVLTQLEFTSTAVLLENVKADGSCFDVTYTFPGGVVQEGRGQVSQDGKTLKLELFFVNQATGHRCADGAVGASTVILKGAPFTGNAVQTYTIQ
;
A
#
# COMPACT_ATOMS: atom_id res chain seq x y z
N MET A 1 56.43 26.99 -67.89
CA MET A 1 57.46 25.93 -68.02
C MET A 1 58.45 26.04 -66.88
N LYS A 2 58.97 24.89 -66.39
CA LYS A 2 59.94 24.66 -65.27
C LYS A 2 59.27 24.55 -63.89
N LYS A 3 59.11 23.35 -63.30
CA LYS A 3 60.04 22.30 -62.81
C LYS A 3 60.62 22.58 -61.41
N GLN A 4 60.36 21.61 -60.51
CA GLN A 4 61.21 21.04 -59.46
C GLN A 4 61.29 21.81 -58.11
N LEU A 5 61.25 21.21 -56.91
CA LEU A 5 61.90 19.97 -56.40
C LEU A 5 61.08 19.24 -55.30
N LEU A 6 61.44 17.96 -55.10
CA LEU A 6 61.05 17.01 -54.03
C LEU A 6 61.92 17.14 -52.76
N SER A 7 61.40 16.56 -51.67
CA SER A 7 62.09 16.06 -50.44
C SER A 7 62.48 17.10 -49.36
N ALA A 8 62.43 16.88 -48.04
CA ALA A 8 62.27 15.68 -47.22
C ALA A 8 61.72 16.01 -45.80
N VAL A 9 61.01 15.04 -45.21
CA VAL A 9 61.02 14.55 -43.81
C VAL A 9 61.34 15.51 -42.66
N VAL A 10 60.40 15.68 -41.72
CA VAL A 10 60.67 15.58 -40.27
C VAL A 10 59.52 14.86 -39.57
N LEU A 11 59.91 13.86 -38.78
CA LEU A 11 59.14 12.99 -37.89
C LEU A 11 58.91 13.69 -36.54
N CYS A 12 57.71 13.60 -35.95
CA CYS A 12 57.41 13.54 -34.50
C CYS A 12 55.89 13.74 -34.32
N ALA A 13 55.10 12.72 -33.94
CA ALA A 13 54.95 12.13 -32.61
C ALA A 13 53.61 12.57 -31.97
N LEU A 14 52.70 11.61 -31.88
CA LEU A 14 51.57 11.44 -30.95
C LEU A 14 51.00 12.70 -30.26
N GLY A 15 49.83 13.15 -30.73
CA GLY A 15 48.91 13.98 -29.95
C GLY A 15 47.88 13.10 -29.23
N LEU A 16 48.02 12.95 -27.92
CA LEU A 16 46.97 12.56 -26.99
C LEU A 16 46.57 13.81 -26.21
N VAL A 17 45.39 14.35 -26.50
CA VAL A 17 44.60 15.13 -25.53
C VAL A 17 43.13 14.77 -25.79
N GLY A 18 42.65 13.75 -25.10
CA GLY A 18 41.22 13.51 -24.93
C GLY A 18 40.73 14.40 -23.79
N CYS A 19 39.99 15.45 -24.10
CA CYS A 19 39.24 16.19 -23.10
C CYS A 19 38.03 15.34 -22.71
N GLY A 20 38.11 14.71 -21.53
CA GLY A 20 36.92 14.22 -20.84
C GLY A 20 36.04 15.41 -20.48
N VAL A 21 34.77 15.31 -20.87
CA VAL A 21 33.70 16.09 -20.25
C VAL A 21 32.88 15.09 -19.46
N GLU A 22 32.95 15.22 -18.15
CA GLU A 22 32.13 14.50 -17.19
C GLU A 22 30.67 14.87 -17.44
N ASP A 23 29.81 13.87 -17.67
CA ASP A 23 28.37 14.07 -17.67
C ASP A 23 27.96 14.59 -16.28
N PRO A 24 27.25 15.73 -16.18
CA PRO A 24 26.76 16.21 -14.90
C PRO A 24 25.71 15.22 -14.34
N PRO A 25 25.58 15.13 -13.00
CA PRO A 25 24.63 14.24 -12.36
C PRO A 25 23.20 14.60 -12.83
N THR A 26 22.49 13.61 -13.37
CA THR A 26 21.09 13.75 -13.75
C THR A 26 20.27 14.14 -12.53
N THR A 27 19.94 15.42 -12.47
CA THR A 27 18.99 15.96 -11.50
C THR A 27 17.64 15.26 -11.74
N PRO A 28 16.94 14.73 -10.72
CA PRO A 28 15.62 14.15 -10.92
C PRO A 28 14.72 15.23 -11.52
N THR A 29 14.15 14.94 -12.69
CA THR A 29 13.25 15.85 -13.39
C THR A 29 12.08 16.19 -12.46
N PRO A 30 11.78 17.48 -12.21
CA PRO A 30 10.60 17.85 -11.45
C PRO A 30 9.36 17.35 -12.20
N THR A 31 8.47 16.68 -11.47
CA THR A 31 7.18 16.20 -12.00
C THR A 31 6.41 17.38 -12.58
N ASN A 32 5.93 17.25 -13.81
CA ASN A 32 5.20 18.32 -14.47
C ASN A 32 3.88 18.53 -13.70
N PRO A 33 3.52 19.76 -13.27
CA PRO A 33 2.25 20.05 -12.61
C PRO A 33 1.02 19.62 -13.42
N ASN A 34 1.20 19.29 -14.70
CA ASN A 34 0.18 18.84 -15.64
C ASN A 34 -0.03 17.33 -15.72
N ASP A 35 0.71 16.49 -14.98
CA ASP A 35 0.54 15.02 -15.06
C ASP A 35 -0.76 14.50 -14.41
N GLY A 36 -1.53 15.41 -13.80
CA GLY A 36 -2.76 15.08 -13.09
C GLY A 36 -2.51 14.16 -11.88
N PRO A 37 -3.56 13.77 -11.17
CA PRO A 37 -3.43 12.88 -10.02
C PRO A 37 -2.94 11.49 -10.44
N LYS A 38 -1.94 10.96 -9.73
CA LYS A 38 -1.23 9.71 -10.12
C LYS A 38 -2.08 8.46 -10.00
N TYR A 39 -3.08 8.44 -9.11
CA TYR A 39 -3.82 7.23 -8.74
C TYR A 39 -5.33 7.38 -8.98
N ASN A 40 -5.71 8.05 -10.08
CA ASN A 40 -7.11 8.37 -10.39
C ASN A 40 -7.85 7.35 -11.26
N THR A 41 -7.26 6.18 -11.52
CA THR A 41 -7.94 5.06 -12.18
C THR A 41 -7.52 3.74 -11.53
N GLN A 42 -8.37 2.72 -11.66
CA GLN A 42 -8.07 1.37 -11.20
C GLN A 42 -6.76 0.85 -11.79
N ALA A 43 -6.56 1.00 -13.10
CA ALA A 43 -5.35 0.53 -13.78
C ALA A 43 -4.06 1.19 -13.23
N LYS A 44 -4.11 2.50 -12.90
CA LYS A 44 -2.96 3.20 -12.31
C LYS A 44 -2.68 2.73 -10.88
N ILE A 45 -3.72 2.46 -10.09
CA ILE A 45 -3.56 1.90 -8.73
C ILE A 45 -2.99 0.48 -8.81
N ASN A 46 -3.57 -0.39 -9.64
CA ASN A 46 -3.06 -1.76 -9.85
C ASN A 46 -1.60 -1.75 -10.29
N ALA A 47 -1.23 -0.92 -11.27
CA ALA A 47 0.14 -0.80 -11.73
C ALA A 47 1.10 -0.31 -10.64
N ALA A 48 0.64 0.56 -9.74
CA ALA A 48 1.46 1.08 -8.64
C ALA A 48 1.71 0.03 -7.55
N LEU A 49 0.75 -0.87 -7.33
CA LEU A 49 0.82 -1.92 -6.31
C LEU A 49 1.39 -3.23 -6.85
N ALA A 50 1.42 -3.44 -8.16
CA ALA A 50 1.88 -4.69 -8.77
C ALA A 50 3.31 -5.05 -8.34
N GLY A 51 3.49 -6.27 -7.83
CA GLY A 51 4.78 -6.78 -7.37
C GLY A 51 5.30 -6.14 -6.07
N LYS A 52 4.48 -5.30 -5.41
CA LYS A 52 4.84 -4.64 -4.16
C LYS A 52 4.52 -5.48 -2.93
N THR A 53 5.25 -5.20 -1.87
CA THR A 53 4.93 -5.67 -0.53
C THR A 53 4.37 -4.51 0.28
N LEU A 54 3.21 -4.72 0.88
CA LEU A 54 2.48 -3.75 1.70
C LEU A 54 2.61 -4.17 3.16
N VAL A 55 3.15 -3.31 4.02
CA VAL A 55 3.47 -3.67 5.41
C VAL A 55 2.79 -2.71 6.37
N MET A 56 2.01 -3.25 7.30
CA MET A 56 1.38 -2.54 8.41
C MET A 56 1.96 -3.06 9.73
N THR A 57 2.49 -2.16 10.57
CA THR A 57 3.08 -2.46 11.88
C THR A 57 2.92 -1.29 12.85
N GLY A 58 3.02 -1.56 14.15
CA GLY A 58 3.06 -0.51 15.19
C GLY A 58 1.88 0.46 15.08
N ALA A 59 2.17 1.77 15.07
CA ALA A 59 1.13 2.82 15.04
C ALA A 59 0.28 2.85 13.76
N ASP A 60 0.66 2.10 12.71
CA ASP A 60 -0.12 1.97 11.49
C ASP A 60 -1.27 0.95 11.63
N ILE A 61 -1.27 0.16 12.71
CA ILE A 61 -2.35 -0.76 13.09
C ILE A 61 -3.41 0.04 13.83
N PRO A 62 -4.66 0.06 13.36
CA PRO A 62 -5.71 0.83 14.02
C PRO A 62 -6.37 0.00 15.14
N SER A 63 -7.00 0.68 16.10
CA SER A 63 -7.62 0.00 17.26
C SER A 63 -8.88 -0.82 16.96
N PHE A 64 -9.46 -0.64 15.78
CA PHE A 64 -10.61 -1.41 15.32
C PHE A 64 -10.39 -1.93 13.89
N PRO A 65 -9.40 -2.82 13.65
CA PRO A 65 -9.20 -3.38 12.32
C PRO A 65 -10.47 -4.08 11.86
N ASN A 66 -10.87 -3.86 10.61
CA ASN A 66 -12.11 -4.43 10.06
C ASN A 66 -13.40 -4.07 10.85
N GLY A 67 -13.35 -3.02 11.68
CA GLY A 67 -14.43 -2.58 12.56
C GLY A 67 -14.56 -3.36 13.88
N TYR A 68 -13.61 -4.22 14.22
CA TYR A 68 -13.63 -5.02 15.45
C TYR A 68 -12.58 -4.54 16.43
N ASP A 69 -12.99 -4.29 17.69
CA ASP A 69 -12.10 -3.90 18.79
C ASP A 69 -10.97 -4.93 18.95
N GLU A 70 -9.72 -4.50 18.77
CA GLU A 70 -8.54 -5.38 18.83
C GLU A 70 -8.33 -6.00 20.20
N ASP A 71 -8.88 -5.39 21.26
CA ASP A 71 -8.79 -5.85 22.63
C ASP A 71 -9.79 -6.98 22.95
N ILE A 72 -10.66 -7.37 22.02
CA ILE A 72 -11.64 -8.44 22.25
C ILE A 72 -11.14 -9.77 21.69
N ASN A 73 -11.25 -10.82 22.51
CA ASN A 73 -10.93 -12.18 22.09
C ASN A 73 -12.02 -12.71 21.16
N TYR A 74 -11.72 -12.84 19.87
CA TYR A 74 -12.57 -13.51 18.88
C TYR A 74 -12.05 -14.90 18.50
N GLY A 75 -11.22 -15.51 19.37
CA GLY A 75 -10.52 -16.75 19.10
C GLY A 75 -9.52 -16.57 17.95
N GLN A 76 -9.57 -17.45 16.96
CA GLN A 76 -8.70 -17.36 15.77
C GLN A 76 -9.01 -16.14 14.87
N ALA A 77 -10.15 -15.47 15.08
CA ALA A 77 -10.53 -14.27 14.34
C ALA A 77 -10.16 -12.97 15.09
N THR A 78 -9.37 -13.04 16.16
CA THR A 78 -8.93 -11.85 16.91
C THR A 78 -8.16 -10.90 16.00
N GLN A 79 -8.40 -9.59 16.15
CA GLN A 79 -7.79 -8.55 15.31
C GLN A 79 -6.57 -7.90 15.95
N CYS A 80 -6.08 -8.42 17.09
CA CYS A 80 -4.83 -8.00 17.71
C CYS A 80 -3.65 -8.42 16.81
N TYR A 81 -3.17 -7.49 15.97
CA TYR A 81 -2.09 -7.74 15.01
C TYR A 81 -0.77 -7.21 15.56
N GLN A 82 0.31 -7.98 15.50
CA GLN A 82 1.66 -7.39 15.55
C GLN A 82 1.99 -6.74 14.19
N SER A 83 1.67 -7.46 13.12
CA SER A 83 1.97 -7.02 11.75
C SER A 83 1.02 -7.66 10.75
N VAL A 84 0.80 -6.96 9.64
CA VAL A 84 0.17 -7.53 8.45
C VAL A 84 1.02 -7.20 7.26
N THR A 85 1.36 -8.22 6.48
CA THR A 85 2.08 -8.10 5.22
C THR A 85 1.17 -8.57 4.09
N MET A 86 1.07 -7.79 3.00
CA MET A 86 0.40 -8.21 1.78
C MET A 86 1.39 -8.19 0.61
N THR A 87 1.58 -9.32 -0.05
CA THR A 87 2.35 -9.40 -1.31
C THR A 87 1.40 -9.40 -2.49
N VAL A 88 1.56 -8.44 -3.39
CA VAL A 88 0.72 -8.27 -4.58
C VAL A 88 1.32 -9.01 -5.77
N GLU A 89 0.82 -10.20 -6.06
CA GLU A 89 1.31 -11.06 -7.14
C GLU A 89 0.54 -10.89 -8.45
N GLY A 90 -0.58 -10.17 -8.40
CA GLY A 90 -1.39 -9.80 -9.56
C GLY A 90 -2.57 -8.93 -9.13
N GLU A 91 -3.34 -8.43 -10.09
CA GLU A 91 -4.46 -7.50 -9.82
C GLU A 91 -5.51 -8.06 -8.84
N GLN A 92 -5.65 -9.38 -8.77
CA GLN A 92 -6.62 -10.07 -7.93
C GLN A 92 -5.98 -10.96 -6.86
N LEU A 93 -4.64 -11.09 -6.87
CA LEU A 93 -3.90 -12.08 -6.08
C LEU A 93 -3.02 -11.39 -5.05
N TYR A 94 -3.54 -11.28 -3.84
CA TYR A 94 -2.91 -10.69 -2.67
C TYR A 94 -2.71 -11.80 -1.65
N LYS A 95 -1.45 -12.10 -1.35
CA LYS A 95 -1.07 -13.01 -0.27
C LYS A 95 -0.94 -12.21 1.00
N VAL A 96 -1.80 -12.48 1.97
CA VAL A 96 -1.86 -11.79 3.25
C VAL A 96 -1.27 -12.71 4.31
N THR A 97 -0.26 -12.21 5.01
CA THR A 97 0.29 -12.82 6.22
C THR A 97 -0.01 -11.90 7.39
N SER A 98 -0.81 -12.38 8.34
CA SER A 98 -1.13 -11.67 9.57
C SER A 98 -0.41 -12.34 10.73
N VAL A 99 0.51 -11.63 11.38
CA VAL A 99 1.10 -12.08 12.64
C VAL A 99 0.25 -11.49 13.77
N LEU A 100 -0.40 -12.35 14.53
CA LEU A 100 -1.21 -11.94 15.67
C LEU A 100 -0.33 -11.62 16.88
N GLY A 101 -0.67 -10.53 17.56
CA GLY A 101 -0.18 -10.21 18.89
C GLY A 101 -0.82 -11.11 19.95
N THR A 102 -0.31 -11.09 21.18
CA THR A 102 -0.96 -11.75 22.30
C THR A 102 -2.03 -10.87 22.91
N LEU A 103 -3.13 -11.48 23.38
CA LEU A 103 -4.19 -10.76 24.05
C LEU A 103 -4.09 -10.99 25.56
N LEU A 104 -3.74 -9.95 26.30
CA LEU A 104 -3.59 -10.00 27.75
C LEU A 104 -4.96 -9.96 28.42
N ASN A 105 -5.11 -10.68 29.54
CA ASN A 105 -6.30 -10.63 30.40
C ASN A 105 -7.64 -11.04 29.75
N ALA A 106 -7.63 -11.69 28.60
CA ALA A 106 -8.83 -12.16 27.90
C ALA A 106 -8.77 -13.66 27.57
N PRO A 107 -8.87 -14.56 28.57
CA PRO A 107 -8.64 -15.99 28.40
C PRO A 107 -9.73 -16.72 27.58
N LYS A 108 -10.91 -16.14 27.40
CA LYS A 108 -12.04 -16.76 26.68
C LYS A 108 -12.55 -15.87 25.57
N VAL A 109 -13.16 -16.50 24.56
CA VAL A 109 -13.87 -15.78 23.49
C VAL A 109 -14.94 -14.87 24.08
N GLY A 110 -14.94 -13.60 23.66
CA GLY A 110 -15.82 -12.55 24.15
C GLY A 110 -15.25 -11.73 25.31
N ASP A 111 -14.16 -12.17 25.94
CA ASP A 111 -13.49 -11.37 26.97
C ASP A 111 -12.81 -10.15 26.33
N LYS A 112 -12.87 -9.01 27.03
CA LYS A 112 -12.09 -7.82 26.70
C LYS A 112 -10.81 -7.81 27.53
N GLY A 113 -9.69 -7.59 26.84
CA GLY A 113 -8.34 -7.58 27.38
C GLY A 113 -7.58 -6.35 26.94
N GLU A 114 -6.31 -6.56 26.64
CA GLU A 114 -5.40 -5.56 26.08
C GLU A 114 -4.54 -6.24 25.02
N CYS A 115 -4.52 -5.71 23.80
CA CYS A 115 -3.67 -6.20 22.73
C CYS A 115 -2.20 -5.85 23.00
N ASP A 116 -1.35 -6.88 23.08
CA ASP A 116 0.10 -6.73 23.10
C ASP A 116 0.65 -7.00 21.69
N HIS A 117 0.99 -5.90 21.01
CA HIS A 117 1.55 -5.92 19.66
C HIS A 117 3.02 -6.39 19.61
N ASP A 118 3.74 -6.41 20.73
CA ASP A 118 5.16 -6.78 20.77
C ASP A 118 5.34 -8.30 20.96
N ALA A 119 4.39 -8.95 21.61
CA ALA A 119 4.39 -10.40 21.82
C ALA A 119 3.64 -11.16 20.71
N VAL A 120 4.33 -12.06 20.01
CA VAL A 120 3.72 -12.89 18.95
C VAL A 120 2.90 -14.04 19.56
N LEU A 121 1.65 -14.17 19.12
CA LEU A 121 0.81 -15.34 19.42
C LEU A 121 0.92 -16.41 18.34
N THR A 122 0.63 -16.05 17.08
CA THR A 122 0.60 -16.98 15.96
C THR A 122 0.63 -16.24 14.62
N GLN A 123 0.81 -16.97 13.53
CA GLN A 123 0.77 -16.45 12.17
C GLN A 123 -0.38 -17.10 11.40
N LEU A 124 -1.13 -16.29 10.67
CA LEU A 124 -2.22 -16.71 9.80
C LEU A 124 -1.91 -16.26 8.37
N GLU A 125 -2.27 -17.10 7.40
CA GLU A 125 -2.03 -16.83 5.99
C GLU A 125 -3.31 -17.02 5.18
N PHE A 126 -3.57 -16.06 4.31
CA PHE A 126 -4.73 -16.06 3.43
C PHE A 126 -4.30 -15.57 2.05
N THR A 127 -4.94 -16.07 1.01
CA THR A 127 -4.72 -15.59 -0.36
C THR A 127 -6.05 -15.17 -0.93
N SER A 128 -6.13 -13.95 -1.46
CA SER A 128 -7.37 -13.49 -2.07
C SER A 128 -7.71 -14.33 -3.30
N THR A 129 -8.99 -14.60 -3.50
CA THR A 129 -9.52 -15.16 -4.74
C THR A 129 -9.97 -14.07 -5.71
N ALA A 130 -10.25 -12.87 -5.20
CA ALA A 130 -10.55 -11.69 -5.99
C ALA A 130 -10.19 -10.41 -5.23
N VAL A 131 -9.74 -9.39 -5.96
CA VAL A 131 -9.65 -8.01 -5.48
C VAL A 131 -10.29 -7.12 -6.54
N LEU A 132 -11.19 -6.26 -6.09
CA LEU A 132 -11.93 -5.35 -6.96
C LEU A 132 -11.72 -3.92 -6.48
N LEU A 133 -11.26 -3.04 -7.38
CA LEU A 133 -11.12 -1.60 -7.15
C LEU A 133 -12.13 -0.86 -8.03
N GLU A 134 -12.96 -0.03 -7.43
CA GLU A 134 -14.07 0.64 -8.12
C GLU A 134 -14.18 2.10 -7.71
N ASN A 135 -15.02 2.86 -8.42
CA ASN A 135 -15.41 4.24 -8.07
C ASN A 135 -14.23 5.16 -7.74
N VAL A 136 -13.10 4.97 -8.42
CA VAL A 136 -11.87 5.75 -8.21
C VAL A 136 -12.17 7.22 -8.49
N LYS A 137 -11.93 8.07 -7.49
CA LYS A 137 -12.14 9.52 -7.63
C LYS A 137 -11.16 10.09 -8.65
N ALA A 138 -11.62 11.06 -9.42
CA ALA A 138 -10.83 11.70 -10.47
C ALA A 138 -9.55 12.39 -9.94
N ASP A 139 -9.56 12.78 -8.65
CA ASP A 139 -8.42 13.36 -7.92
C ASP A 139 -7.49 12.30 -7.27
N GLY A 140 -7.80 11.00 -7.42
CA GLY A 140 -7.07 9.90 -6.81
C GLY A 140 -7.12 9.89 -5.28
N SER A 141 -8.02 10.64 -4.65
CA SER A 141 -8.11 10.76 -3.19
C SER A 141 -8.73 9.53 -2.53
N CYS A 142 -9.51 8.74 -3.28
CA CYS A 142 -10.26 7.61 -2.76
C CYS A 142 -10.63 6.63 -3.88
N PHE A 143 -10.64 5.33 -3.58
CA PHE A 143 -11.26 4.28 -4.38
C PHE A 143 -12.00 3.29 -3.48
N ASP A 144 -13.09 2.71 -3.98
CA ASP A 144 -13.75 1.60 -3.29
C ASP A 144 -12.94 0.33 -3.52
N VAL A 145 -12.86 -0.52 -2.50
CA VAL A 145 -12.11 -1.78 -2.56
C VAL A 145 -12.90 -2.91 -1.93
N THR A 146 -12.79 -4.09 -2.55
CA THR A 146 -13.36 -5.34 -2.03
C THR A 146 -12.35 -6.46 -2.19
N TYR A 147 -12.00 -7.12 -1.08
CA TYR A 147 -11.17 -8.32 -1.02
C TYR A 147 -12.07 -9.53 -0.76
N THR A 148 -11.93 -10.57 -1.57
CA THR A 148 -12.60 -11.86 -1.35
C THR A 148 -11.55 -12.93 -1.07
N PHE A 149 -11.80 -13.73 -0.03
CA PHE A 149 -10.95 -14.85 0.38
C PHE A 149 -11.73 -16.18 0.35
N PRO A 150 -11.04 -17.33 0.35
CA PRO A 150 -11.68 -18.64 0.46
C PRO A 150 -12.61 -18.74 1.68
N GLY A 151 -13.64 -19.57 1.56
CA GLY A 151 -14.64 -19.74 2.63
C GLY A 151 -15.70 -18.62 2.70
N GLY A 152 -15.74 -17.73 1.70
CA GLY A 152 -16.76 -16.67 1.61
C GLY A 152 -16.47 -15.45 2.50
N VAL A 153 -15.25 -15.34 3.02
CA VAL A 153 -14.82 -14.16 3.78
C VAL A 153 -14.62 -13.00 2.80
N VAL A 154 -15.37 -11.92 3.00
CA VAL A 154 -15.29 -10.71 2.18
C VAL A 154 -15.07 -9.51 3.08
N GLN A 155 -14.08 -8.70 2.72
CA GLN A 155 -13.80 -7.40 3.32
C GLN A 155 -14.00 -6.33 2.27
N GLU A 156 -14.66 -5.25 2.63
CA GLU A 156 -15.00 -4.17 1.72
C GLU A 156 -14.89 -2.81 2.40
N GLY A 157 -14.64 -1.79 1.60
CA GLY A 157 -14.25 -0.51 2.15
C GLY A 157 -13.85 0.50 1.11
N ARG A 158 -13.00 1.41 1.56
CA ARG A 158 -12.36 2.45 0.75
C ARG A 158 -10.86 2.49 1.01
N GLY A 159 -10.11 2.89 -0.01
CA GLY A 159 -8.66 3.00 0.05
C GLY A 159 -8.14 4.28 -0.58
N GLN A 160 -6.87 4.58 -0.28
CA GLN A 160 -6.14 5.71 -0.85
C GLN A 160 -4.66 5.35 -0.97
N VAL A 161 -4.07 5.59 -2.15
CA VAL A 161 -2.61 5.59 -2.31
C VAL A 161 -2.11 7.03 -2.18
N SER A 162 -1.12 7.28 -1.33
CA SER A 162 -0.49 8.59 -1.19
C SER A 162 0.15 9.03 -2.51
N GLN A 163 0.18 10.34 -2.80
CA GLN A 163 0.68 10.86 -4.09
C GLN A 163 2.18 10.59 -4.35
N ASP A 164 2.95 10.28 -3.30
CA ASP A 164 4.34 9.83 -3.41
C ASP A 164 4.48 8.31 -3.66
N GLY A 165 3.37 7.56 -3.64
CA GLY A 165 3.33 6.13 -3.91
C GLY A 165 3.92 5.26 -2.80
N LYS A 166 4.12 5.82 -1.61
CA LYS A 166 4.77 5.12 -0.49
C LYS A 166 3.82 4.55 0.53
N THR A 167 2.57 5.03 0.57
CA THR A 167 1.59 4.64 1.57
C THR A 167 0.29 4.22 0.89
N LEU A 168 -0.26 3.10 1.33
CA LEU A 168 -1.63 2.69 1.06
C LEU A 168 -2.42 2.75 2.37
N LYS A 169 -3.52 3.50 2.40
CA LYS A 169 -4.48 3.46 3.49
C LYS A 169 -5.70 2.65 3.06
N LEU A 170 -6.18 1.77 3.93
CA LEU A 170 -7.38 0.96 3.74
C LEU A 170 -8.27 1.10 4.96
N GLU A 171 -9.53 1.45 4.76
CA GLU A 171 -10.56 1.39 5.79
C GLU A 171 -11.56 0.31 5.37
N LEU A 172 -11.41 -0.87 5.97
CA LEU A 172 -12.13 -2.08 5.59
C LEU A 172 -13.10 -2.48 6.70
N PHE A 173 -14.17 -3.17 6.31
CA PHE A 173 -15.13 -3.83 7.18
C PHE A 173 -15.52 -5.16 6.55
N PHE A 174 -15.94 -6.13 7.37
CA PHE A 174 -16.52 -7.35 6.82
C PHE A 174 -17.86 -7.05 6.14
N VAL A 175 -18.12 -7.71 5.01
CA VAL A 175 -19.34 -7.51 4.22
C VAL A 175 -20.60 -7.63 5.09
N ASN A 176 -21.60 -6.80 4.81
CA ASN A 176 -22.87 -6.73 5.54
C ASN A 176 -22.77 -6.31 7.02
N GLN A 177 -21.60 -5.88 7.51
CA GLN A 177 -21.46 -5.37 8.89
C GLN A 177 -21.56 -3.85 8.98
N ALA A 178 -21.20 -3.13 7.91
CA ALA A 178 -21.12 -1.67 7.91
C ALA A 178 -21.78 -1.04 6.69
N THR A 179 -22.18 0.22 6.81
CA THR A 179 -22.56 1.11 5.71
C THR A 179 -21.83 2.44 5.85
N GLY A 180 -21.83 3.29 4.83
CA GLY A 180 -21.16 4.60 4.90
C GLY A 180 -19.63 4.53 4.78
N HIS A 181 -19.08 3.38 4.38
CA HIS A 181 -17.64 3.11 4.30
C HIS A 181 -17.09 3.22 2.87
N ARG A 182 -17.88 3.73 1.92
CA ARG A 182 -17.47 3.89 0.51
C ARG A 182 -16.99 5.32 0.25
N CYS A 183 -16.30 5.53 -0.86
CA CYS A 183 -15.82 6.83 -1.31
C CYS A 183 -16.94 7.81 -1.70
N ALA A 184 -18.16 7.30 -1.91
CA ALA A 184 -19.35 8.14 -2.09
C ALA A 184 -19.76 8.83 -0.78
N ASP A 185 -19.50 8.18 0.36
CA ASP A 185 -19.93 8.64 1.69
C ASP A 185 -18.91 9.55 2.35
N GLY A 186 -17.62 9.43 1.99
CA GLY A 186 -16.56 10.28 2.50
C GLY A 186 -15.16 9.81 2.11
N ALA A 187 -14.15 10.62 2.46
CA ALA A 187 -12.75 10.24 2.35
C ALA A 187 -12.40 9.10 3.33
N VAL A 188 -11.28 8.41 3.10
CA VAL A 188 -10.76 7.38 4.02
C VAL A 188 -10.66 7.93 5.45
N GLY A 189 -11.27 7.26 6.42
CA GLY A 189 -11.34 7.66 7.83
C GLY A 189 -12.42 8.69 8.17
N ALA A 190 -13.30 9.08 7.23
CA ALA A 190 -14.39 9.99 7.53
C ALA A 190 -15.43 9.34 8.47
N SER A 191 -15.91 10.09 9.47
CA SER A 191 -16.93 9.69 10.45
C SER A 191 -18.34 9.54 9.86
N THR A 192 -18.46 8.63 8.92
CA THR A 192 -19.64 8.36 8.07
C THR A 192 -20.10 6.90 8.22
N VAL A 193 -19.26 6.07 8.82
CA VAL A 193 -19.51 4.64 8.98
C VAL A 193 -20.56 4.39 10.06
N ILE A 194 -21.56 3.60 9.69
CA ILE A 194 -22.50 2.99 10.62
C ILE A 194 -22.17 1.49 10.68
N LEU A 195 -21.75 1.00 11.84
CA LEU A 195 -21.38 -0.39 12.08
C LEU A 195 -22.48 -1.06 12.89
N LYS A 196 -23.07 -2.14 12.37
CA LYS A 196 -24.16 -2.90 13.02
C LYS A 196 -25.34 -2.00 13.47
N GLY A 197 -25.64 -0.97 12.68
CA GLY A 197 -26.75 -0.03 12.95
C GLY A 197 -26.43 1.12 13.91
N ALA A 198 -25.20 1.22 14.42
CA ALA A 198 -24.77 2.32 15.30
C ALA A 198 -23.63 3.14 14.65
N PRO A 199 -23.51 4.45 14.95
CA PRO A 199 -22.36 5.23 14.53
C PRO A 199 -21.05 4.59 15.01
N PHE A 200 -20.12 4.37 14.08
CA PHE A 200 -18.80 3.84 14.42
C PHE A 200 -17.93 4.94 15.01
N THR A 201 -17.36 4.68 16.18
CA THR A 201 -16.52 5.63 16.93
C THR A 201 -15.07 5.20 17.05
N GLY A 202 -14.71 4.03 16.51
CA GLY A 202 -13.35 3.52 16.51
C GLY A 202 -12.50 4.07 15.37
N ASN A 203 -11.26 3.61 15.28
CA ASN A 203 -10.40 3.81 14.12
C ASN A 203 -10.26 2.49 13.36
N ALA A 204 -10.63 2.44 12.08
CA ALA A 204 -10.47 1.26 11.22
C ALA A 204 -9.46 1.48 10.08
N VAL A 205 -8.77 2.62 10.06
CA VAL A 205 -7.84 2.98 8.98
C VAL A 205 -6.51 2.25 9.17
N GLN A 206 -6.35 1.19 8.40
CA GLN A 206 -5.12 0.41 8.28
C GLN A 206 -4.15 1.15 7.35
N THR A 207 -2.95 1.44 7.83
CA THR A 207 -1.92 2.13 7.03
C THR A 207 -0.83 1.12 6.65
N TYR A 208 -0.50 1.08 5.36
CA TYR A 208 0.52 0.18 4.83
C TYR A 208 1.62 0.98 4.17
N THR A 209 2.86 0.69 4.53
CA THR A 209 4.03 1.12 3.78
C THR A 209 4.18 0.25 2.53
N ILE A 210 4.38 0.89 1.37
CA ILE A 210 4.59 0.24 0.07
C ILE A 210 6.10 0.09 -0.16
N GLN A 211 6.58 -1.14 -0.31
CA GLN A 211 7.99 -1.49 -0.56
C GLN A 211 8.20 -1.89 -2.03
#